data_AF-A0A3D2U801-F1
#
_entry.id   AF-A0A3D2U801-F1
#
_cell.length_a   1.000
_cell.length_b   1.000
_cell.length_c   1.000
_cell.angle_alpha   90.00
_cell.angle_beta   90.00
_cell.angle_gamma   90.00
#
_symmetry.space_group_name_H-M   'P 1'
#
loop_
_entity.id
_entity.type
_entity.pdbx_description
1 polymer ?
#
loop_
_entity_poly.entity_id
_entity_poly.type
_entity_poly.pdbx_seq_one_letter_code
_entity_poly.pdbx_strand_id
1 'polypeptide(L)'
;MRVRCVATYLAVVACVASGVAWSAPPVVGDRASRFFYNDDGDRVVFLLKGPFHKRQLDYPVDVLVGTGITTLVFCANMGSDQAYYPSKVASALGWREVENTRRNPRFTYFNRLHEIGTMLRDRKIDVLGTVMRRAARQGLEFVPS
;
A
#
# COMPACT_ATOMS: atom_id res chain seq x y z
N MET A 1 -4.05 72.77 51.67
CA MET A 1 -2.64 72.48 51.34
C MET A 1 -2.59 71.43 50.24
N ARG A 2 -1.71 71.67 49.26
CA ARG A 2 -1.51 70.91 48.02
C ARG A 2 -0.91 69.54 48.29
N VAL A 3 -1.34 68.50 47.56
CA VAL A 3 -0.43 67.56 46.87
C VAL A 3 -1.15 67.01 45.62
N ARG A 4 -0.75 67.45 44.43
CA ARG A 4 -1.02 66.77 43.15
C ARG A 4 0.33 66.27 42.62
N CYS A 5 0.73 65.11 43.12
CA CYS A 5 1.67 64.16 42.51
C CYS A 5 0.79 62.92 42.31
N VAL A 6 0.64 62.26 41.18
CA VAL A 6 1.64 61.70 40.27
C VAL A 6 0.87 61.39 38.99
N ALA A 7 1.15 62.08 37.89
CA ALA A 7 0.61 61.75 36.57
C ALA A 7 1.76 61.32 35.66
N THR A 8 2.43 60.22 36.04
CA THR A 8 3.58 59.72 35.26
C THR A 8 3.79 58.21 35.37
N TYR A 9 2.70 57.42 35.34
CA TYR A 9 2.79 55.94 35.34
C TYR A 9 1.89 55.27 34.29
N LEU A 10 1.54 55.96 33.20
CA LEU A 10 0.64 55.45 32.16
C LEU A 10 1.31 55.35 30.77
N ALA A 11 2.60 55.03 30.72
CA ALA A 11 3.30 54.95 29.43
C ALA A 11 4.32 53.79 29.31
N VAL A 12 4.20 52.71 30.08
CA VAL A 12 5.12 51.55 29.94
C VAL A 12 4.39 50.21 29.71
N VAL A 13 3.07 50.12 29.84
CA VAL A 13 2.36 48.83 29.66
C VAL A 13 1.85 48.59 28.23
N ALA A 14 1.90 49.59 27.34
CA ALA A 14 1.29 49.49 26.01
C ALA A 14 2.16 48.83 24.91
N CYS A 15 3.43 48.46 25.18
CA CYS A 15 4.35 47.95 24.15
C CYS A 15 4.82 46.50 24.36
N VAL A 16 4.06 45.66 25.07
CA VAL A 16 4.32 44.20 25.12
C VAL A 16 3.19 43.40 24.44
N ALA A 17 2.16 44.07 23.93
CA ALA A 17 1.11 43.46 23.12
C ALA A 17 1.44 43.47 21.61
N SER A 18 2.72 43.64 21.24
CA SER A 18 3.22 43.33 19.91
C SER A 18 3.17 41.82 19.74
N GLY A 19 1.99 41.35 19.34
CA GLY A 19 1.68 39.98 19.05
C GLY A 19 2.80 39.35 18.26
N VAL A 20 3.49 38.42 18.93
CA VAL A 20 4.04 37.28 18.23
C VAL A 20 2.81 36.61 17.63
N ALA A 21 2.51 36.97 16.38
CA ALA A 21 1.62 36.19 15.55
C ALA A 21 2.33 34.85 15.39
N TRP A 22 2.11 33.96 16.36
CA TRP A 22 2.25 32.54 16.15
C TRP A 22 1.32 32.27 14.98
N SER A 23 1.93 32.17 13.79
CA SER A 23 1.33 31.43 12.70
C SER A 23 0.88 30.13 13.32
N ALA A 24 -0.43 29.95 13.44
CA ALA A 24 -0.98 28.68 13.88
C ALA A 24 -0.26 27.61 13.06
N PRO A 25 0.32 26.57 13.70
CA PRO A 25 0.90 25.48 12.94
C PRO A 25 -0.12 25.07 11.89
N PRO A 26 0.29 24.82 10.64
CA PRO A 26 -0.66 24.45 9.60
C PRO A 26 -1.56 23.38 10.19
N VAL A 27 -2.87 23.62 10.20
CA VAL A 27 -3.85 22.59 10.51
C VAL A 27 -3.68 21.61 9.36
N VAL A 28 -2.75 20.67 9.54
CA VAL A 28 -2.72 19.44 8.79
C VAL A 28 -4.07 18.85 9.15
N GLY A 29 -5.07 19.08 8.30
CA GLY A 29 -6.39 18.50 8.51
C GLY A 29 -6.22 17.01 8.79
N ASP A 30 -7.14 16.44 9.56
CA ASP A 30 -7.23 15.06 10.04
C ASP A 30 -7.23 13.97 8.94
N ARG A 31 -6.42 14.13 7.89
CA ARG A 31 -5.97 13.02 7.07
C ARG A 31 -5.07 12.18 7.97
N ALA A 32 -5.70 11.19 8.60
CA ALA A 32 -5.01 10.06 9.21
C ALA A 32 -3.82 9.69 8.32
N SER A 33 -2.62 9.65 8.91
CA SER A 33 -1.38 9.32 8.20
C SER A 33 -1.59 8.05 7.39
N ARG A 34 -1.37 8.14 6.08
CA ARG A 34 -1.49 6.97 5.20
C ARG A 34 -0.25 6.11 5.34
N PHE A 35 -0.44 4.81 5.55
CA PHE A 35 0.63 3.84 5.54
C PHE A 35 0.35 2.80 4.45
N PHE A 36 1.26 2.75 3.49
CA PHE A 36 1.20 1.90 2.31
C PHE A 36 2.02 0.63 2.53
N TYR A 37 1.40 -0.52 2.27
CA TYR A 37 2.09 -1.80 2.19
C TYR A 37 2.11 -2.26 0.74
N ASN A 38 3.31 -2.43 0.18
CA ASN A 38 3.50 -2.93 -1.17
C ASN A 38 3.71 -4.45 -1.13
N ASP A 39 2.76 -5.18 -1.71
CA ASP A 39 2.87 -6.62 -1.96
C ASP A 39 3.29 -6.84 -3.41
N ASP A 40 4.44 -7.49 -3.61
CA ASP A 40 5.02 -7.78 -4.93
C ASP A 40 4.20 -8.81 -5.74
N GLY A 41 3.05 -9.23 -5.22
CA GLY A 41 2.10 -10.13 -5.86
C GLY A 41 2.53 -11.58 -5.73
N ASP A 42 3.81 -11.87 -5.87
CA ASP A 42 4.34 -13.24 -5.87
C ASP A 42 4.16 -13.98 -4.54
N ARG A 43 3.95 -13.25 -3.43
CA ARG A 43 3.63 -13.82 -2.12
C ARG A 43 2.39 -14.70 -2.18
N VAL A 44 1.33 -14.26 -2.85
CA VAL A 44 0.13 -15.09 -3.08
C VAL A 44 0.51 -16.39 -3.76
N VAL A 45 1.40 -16.36 -4.76
CA VAL A 45 1.87 -17.54 -5.49
C VAL A 45 2.64 -18.51 -4.60
N PHE A 46 3.49 -18.00 -3.70
CA PHE A 46 4.27 -18.83 -2.78
C PHE A 46 3.47 -19.36 -1.58
N LEU A 47 2.37 -18.69 -1.21
CA LEU A 47 1.47 -19.15 -0.15
C LEU A 47 0.60 -20.33 -0.58
N LEU A 48 0.46 -20.59 -1.89
CA LEU A 48 -0.28 -21.73 -2.43
C LEU A 48 0.45 -23.07 -2.23
N LYS A 49 1.26 -23.26 -1.18
CA LYS A 49 1.85 -24.59 -0.90
C LYS A 49 0.72 -25.60 -0.65
N GLY A 50 0.77 -26.74 -1.36
CA GLY A 50 -0.30 -27.73 -1.35
C GLY A 50 -1.48 -27.37 -2.29
N PRO A 51 -2.65 -28.00 -2.11
CA PRO A 51 -3.81 -27.73 -2.94
C PRO A 51 -4.26 -26.27 -2.88
N PHE A 52 -4.64 -25.71 -4.04
CA PHE A 52 -5.22 -24.37 -4.11
C PHE A 52 -6.57 -24.31 -3.38
N HIS A 53 -6.72 -23.35 -2.48
CA HIS A 53 -7.97 -22.99 -1.84
C HIS A 53 -8.28 -21.51 -2.06
N LYS A 54 -9.51 -21.18 -2.49
CA LYS A 54 -9.93 -19.81 -2.77
C LYS A 54 -9.68 -18.82 -1.61
N ARG A 55 -9.79 -19.28 -0.35
CA ARG A 55 -9.51 -18.48 0.85
C ARG A 55 -8.09 -17.91 0.90
N GLN A 56 -7.13 -18.53 0.22
CA GLN A 56 -5.75 -18.04 0.19
C GLN A 56 -5.65 -16.69 -0.54
N LEU A 57 -6.63 -16.33 -1.39
CA LEU A 57 -6.69 -15.04 -2.06
C LEU A 57 -7.10 -13.89 -1.14
N ASP A 58 -7.70 -14.17 0.03
CA ASP A 58 -8.03 -13.13 1.00
C ASP A 58 -6.82 -12.75 1.87
N TYR A 59 -5.80 -13.60 1.92
CA TYR A 59 -4.63 -13.45 2.79
C TYR A 59 -3.90 -12.10 2.68
N PRO A 60 -3.63 -11.54 1.47
CA PRO A 60 -2.94 -10.25 1.34
C PRO A 60 -3.62 -9.10 2.07
N VAL A 61 -4.93 -9.21 2.30
CA VAL A 61 -5.70 -8.23 3.06
C VAL A 61 -5.76 -8.62 4.53
N ASP A 62 -6.05 -9.90 4.82
CA ASP A 62 -6.32 -10.38 6.18
C ASP A 62 -5.14 -10.16 7.14
N VAL A 63 -3.91 -10.22 6.63
CA VAL A 63 -2.71 -9.95 7.45
C VAL A 63 -2.48 -8.47 7.76
N LEU A 64 -3.18 -7.57 7.07
CA LEU A 64 -3.03 -6.12 7.24
C LEU A 64 -4.12 -5.54 8.15
N VAL A 65 -5.24 -6.23 8.33
CA VAL A 65 -6.34 -5.79 9.18
C VAL A 65 -5.85 -5.61 10.61
N GLY A 66 -6.07 -4.42 11.17
CA GLY A 66 -5.67 -4.07 12.54
C GLY A 66 -4.21 -3.67 12.73
N THR A 67 -3.39 -3.63 11.66
CA THR A 67 -1.95 -3.27 11.75
C THR A 67 -1.67 -1.77 11.66
N GLY A 68 -2.68 -0.95 11.38
CA GLY A 68 -2.53 0.49 11.11
C GLY A 68 -2.18 0.82 9.65
N ILE A 69 -1.99 -0.20 8.80
CA ILE A 69 -1.84 -0.03 7.35
C ILE A 69 -3.17 0.42 6.77
N THR A 70 -3.14 1.47 5.95
CA THR A 70 -4.36 2.08 5.38
C THR A 70 -4.52 1.78 3.90
N THR A 71 -3.42 1.46 3.21
CA THR A 71 -3.42 1.20 1.77
C THR A 71 -2.61 -0.05 1.45
N LEU A 72 -3.22 -1.02 0.78
CA LEU A 72 -2.54 -2.11 0.12
C LEU A 72 -2.25 -1.71 -1.33
N VAL A 73 -0.96 -1.60 -1.65
CA VAL A 73 -0.45 -1.53 -3.01
C VAL A 73 -0.18 -2.97 -3.44
N PHE A 74 -0.99 -3.50 -4.35
CA PHE A 74 -0.92 -4.91 -4.74
C PHE A 74 -0.51 -5.04 -6.20
N CYS A 75 0.58 -5.76 -6.43
CA CYS A 75 1.10 -5.98 -7.77
C CYS A 75 0.08 -6.67 -8.67
N ALA A 76 -0.19 -6.05 -9.81
CA ALA A 76 -1.03 -6.60 -10.86
C ALA A 76 -0.38 -7.82 -11.56
N ASN A 77 0.91 -8.02 -11.29
CA ASN A 77 1.73 -9.07 -11.85
C ASN A 77 2.13 -10.10 -10.79
N MET A 78 2.32 -11.34 -11.23
CA MET A 78 2.83 -12.45 -10.43
C MET A 78 4.36 -12.59 -10.59
N GLY A 79 5.08 -11.47 -10.50
CA GLY A 79 6.50 -11.37 -10.79
C GLY A 79 6.82 -11.14 -12.27
N SER A 80 7.85 -10.33 -12.54
CA SER A 80 8.26 -9.93 -13.89
C SER A 80 7.08 -9.40 -14.74
N ASP A 81 6.96 -9.86 -15.98
CA ASP A 81 5.92 -9.50 -16.95
C ASP A 81 4.76 -10.50 -16.99
N GLN A 82 4.55 -11.35 -15.97
CA GLN A 82 3.37 -12.22 -15.87
C GLN A 82 2.22 -11.53 -15.16
N ALA A 83 1.06 -11.39 -15.81
CA ALA A 83 -0.12 -10.79 -15.21
C ALA A 83 -1.04 -11.82 -14.52
N TYR A 84 -1.72 -11.40 -13.45
CA TYR A 84 -2.78 -12.16 -12.77
C TYR A 84 -4.07 -12.35 -13.60
N TYR A 85 -4.20 -11.58 -14.67
CA TYR A 85 -5.39 -11.45 -15.49
C TYR A 85 -5.03 -11.78 -16.94
N PRO A 86 -6.02 -12.11 -17.81
CA PRO A 86 -5.78 -12.42 -19.22
C PRO A 86 -5.39 -11.15 -20.00
N SER A 87 -4.15 -10.72 -19.80
CA SER A 87 -3.56 -9.57 -20.47
C SER A 87 -3.19 -9.92 -21.91
N LYS A 88 -3.40 -8.97 -22.82
CA LYS A 88 -2.92 -9.06 -24.22
C LYS A 88 -1.48 -8.56 -24.38
N VAL A 89 -0.91 -7.96 -23.34
CA VAL A 89 0.40 -7.29 -23.38
C VAL A 89 1.42 -7.88 -22.39
N ALA A 90 0.96 -8.66 -21.41
CA ALA A 90 1.82 -9.35 -20.45
C ALA A 90 2.19 -10.75 -20.96
N SER A 91 3.38 -11.24 -20.61
CA SER A 91 3.84 -12.57 -20.99
C SER A 91 3.11 -13.65 -20.18
N ALA A 92 2.75 -14.75 -20.82
CA ALA A 92 2.21 -15.93 -20.14
C ALA A 92 3.32 -16.80 -19.50
N LEU A 93 4.59 -16.58 -19.89
CA LEU A 93 5.73 -17.41 -19.53
C LEU A 93 6.59 -16.81 -18.41
N GLY A 94 6.57 -15.49 -18.25
CA GLY A 94 7.39 -14.73 -17.31
C GLY A 94 8.86 -14.74 -17.65
N TRP A 95 9.43 -13.55 -17.73
CA TRP A 95 10.70 -13.30 -18.39
C TRP A 95 10.67 -13.68 -19.89
N ARG A 96 11.46 -12.93 -20.66
CA ARG A 96 11.95 -13.39 -21.95
C ARG A 96 12.86 -14.57 -21.64
N GLU A 97 12.59 -15.77 -22.15
CA GLU A 97 13.52 -16.89 -22.02
C GLU A 97 14.91 -16.43 -22.47
N VAL A 98 15.84 -16.29 -21.53
CA VAL A 98 17.26 -16.04 -21.82
C VAL A 98 18.00 -17.36 -21.65
N GLU A 99 19.13 -17.52 -22.33
CA GLU A 99 19.84 -18.80 -22.46
C GLU A 99 20.11 -19.51 -21.12
N ASN A 100 20.25 -18.75 -20.03
CA ASN A 100 20.50 -19.28 -18.68
C ASN A 100 19.26 -19.84 -17.96
N THR A 101 18.03 -19.46 -18.33
CA THR A 101 16.81 -19.87 -17.62
C THR A 101 16.51 -21.36 -17.78
N ARG A 102 16.86 -21.95 -18.94
CA ARG A 102 16.62 -23.38 -19.23
C ARG A 102 17.66 -24.33 -18.63
N ARG A 103 18.84 -23.82 -18.28
CA ARG A 103 19.99 -24.66 -17.88
C ARG A 103 20.16 -24.84 -16.37
N ASN A 104 19.35 -24.17 -15.55
CA ASN A 104 19.52 -24.21 -14.10
C ASN A 104 18.27 -24.78 -13.39
N PRO A 105 18.32 -26.02 -12.89
CA PRO A 105 17.22 -26.63 -12.13
C PRO A 105 16.92 -25.91 -10.80
N ARG A 106 17.71 -24.91 -10.39
CA ARG A 106 17.41 -24.02 -9.26
C ARG A 106 16.35 -22.95 -9.56
N PHE A 107 15.85 -22.84 -10.79
CA PHE A 107 14.74 -21.92 -11.14
C PHE A 107 13.35 -22.44 -10.71
N THR A 108 13.28 -23.01 -9.51
CA THR A 108 12.04 -23.49 -8.88
C THR A 108 11.00 -22.37 -8.72
N TYR A 109 11.45 -21.13 -8.56
CA TYR A 109 10.63 -19.91 -8.51
C TYR A 109 9.81 -19.72 -9.80
N PHE A 110 10.45 -19.71 -10.98
CA PHE A 110 9.75 -19.44 -12.25
C PHE A 110 8.86 -20.61 -12.69
N ASN A 111 9.27 -21.84 -12.43
CA ASN A 111 8.41 -23.01 -12.66
C ASN A 111 7.12 -22.89 -11.84
N ARG A 112 7.23 -22.40 -10.60
CA ARG A 112 6.06 -22.20 -9.74
C ARG A 112 5.15 -21.08 -10.23
N LEU A 113 5.72 -19.94 -10.64
CA LEU A 113 4.95 -18.86 -11.26
C LEU A 113 4.20 -19.35 -12.49
N HIS A 114 4.87 -20.11 -13.37
CA HIS A 114 4.26 -20.65 -14.57
C HIS A 114 3.12 -21.64 -14.28
N GLU A 115 3.32 -22.58 -13.34
CA GLU A 115 2.30 -23.54 -12.91
C GLU A 115 1.05 -22.83 -12.38
N ILE A 116 1.25 -21.89 -11.45
CA ILE A 116 0.14 -21.14 -10.84
C ILE A 116 -0.52 -20.21 -11.84
N GLY A 117 0.25 -19.49 -12.66
CA GLY A 117 -0.29 -18.63 -13.70
C GLY A 117 -1.16 -19.39 -14.69
N THR A 118 -0.74 -20.60 -15.08
CA THR A 118 -1.54 -21.48 -15.94
C THR A 118 -2.83 -21.92 -15.24
N MET A 119 -2.73 -22.40 -13.99
CA MET A 119 -3.91 -22.80 -13.20
C MET A 119 -4.92 -21.66 -13.03
N LEU A 120 -4.46 -20.44 -12.73
CA LEU A 120 -5.32 -19.27 -12.56
C LEU A 120 -6.05 -18.91 -13.85
N ARG A 121 -5.35 -18.97 -15.00
CA ARG A 121 -5.95 -18.72 -16.32
C ARG A 121 -6.98 -19.79 -16.69
N ASP A 122 -6.62 -21.06 -16.58
CA ASP A 122 -7.49 -22.19 -16.95
C ASP A 122 -8.78 -22.19 -16.12
N ARG A 123 -8.66 -21.86 -14.84
CA ARG A 123 -9.80 -21.78 -13.91
C ARG A 123 -10.50 -20.43 -13.91
N LYS A 124 -10.05 -19.47 -14.73
CA LYS A 124 -10.59 -18.11 -14.83
C LYS A 124 -10.71 -17.41 -13.47
N ILE A 125 -9.66 -17.53 -12.66
CA ILE A 125 -9.62 -16.96 -11.30
C ILE A 125 -9.20 -15.49 -11.39
N ASP A 126 -10.12 -14.60 -11.02
CA ASP A 126 -9.88 -13.17 -10.88
C ASP A 126 -9.19 -12.87 -9.54
N VAL A 127 -7.85 -12.95 -9.52
CA VAL A 127 -7.06 -12.68 -8.30
C VAL A 127 -7.20 -11.21 -7.89
N LEU A 128 -6.94 -10.28 -8.81
CA LEU A 128 -6.95 -8.85 -8.53
C LEU A 128 -8.30 -8.38 -8.01
N GLY A 129 -9.39 -8.72 -8.71
CA GLY A 129 -10.71 -8.32 -8.25
C GLY A 129 -11.09 -9.01 -6.93
N THR A 130 -10.61 -10.23 -6.66
CA THR A 130 -10.85 -10.88 -5.37
C THR A 130 -10.17 -10.14 -4.22
N VAL A 131 -8.88 -9.83 -4.37
CA VAL A 131 -8.12 -9.05 -3.37
C VAL A 131 -8.72 -7.66 -3.19
N MET A 132 -9.04 -6.96 -4.29
CA MET A 132 -9.67 -5.64 -4.27
C MET A 132 -11.02 -5.66 -3.54
N ARG A 133 -11.89 -6.64 -3.83
CA ARG A 133 -13.18 -6.80 -3.12
C ARG A 133 -12.98 -7.12 -1.65
N ARG A 134 -11.95 -7.89 -1.29
CA ARG A 134 -11.62 -8.19 0.11
C ARG A 134 -11.13 -6.93 0.84
N ALA A 135 -10.25 -6.15 0.23
CA ALA A 135 -9.74 -4.89 0.78
C ALA A 135 -10.89 -3.91 1.07
N ALA A 136 -11.79 -3.73 0.10
CA ALA A 136 -12.98 -2.89 0.28
C ALA A 136 -13.87 -3.33 1.46
N ARG A 137 -14.08 -4.65 1.64
CA ARG A 137 -14.86 -5.18 2.78
C ARG A 137 -14.19 -4.95 4.13
N GLN A 138 -12.87 -4.76 4.17
CA GLN A 138 -12.08 -4.56 5.39
C GLN A 138 -11.73 -3.09 5.63
N GLY A 139 -12.24 -2.16 4.81
CA GLY A 139 -11.93 -0.74 4.93
C GLY A 139 -10.48 -0.39 4.54
N LEU A 140 -9.81 -1.24 3.78
CA LEU A 140 -8.46 -1.03 3.29
C LEU A 140 -8.49 -0.45 1.88
N GLU A 141 -7.79 0.65 1.64
CA GLU A 141 -7.64 1.19 0.29
C GLU A 141 -6.81 0.23 -0.56
N PHE A 142 -7.23 0.01 -1.81
CA PHE A 142 -6.54 -0.86 -2.75
C PHE A 142 -5.99 -0.05 -3.92
N VAL A 143 -4.70 -0.20 -4.20
CA VAL A 143 -4.02 0.40 -5.34
C VAL A 143 -3.33 -0.71 -6.14
N PRO A 144 -3.68 -0.92 -7.42
CA PRO A 144 -2.91 -1.84 -8.27
C PRO A 144 -1.55 -1.21 -8.62
N SER A 145 -0.46 -1.99 -8.57
CA SER A 145 0.88 -1.60 -9.03
C SER A 145 1.38 -2.38 -10.22
#